data_AF-A0A061NLV1-F1
#
_entry.id   AF-A0A061NLV1-F1
#
_cell.length_a   1.000
_cell.length_b   1.000
_cell.length_c   1.000
_cell.angle_alpha   90.00
_cell.angle_beta   90.00
_cell.angle_gamma   90.00
#
_symmetry.space_group_name_H-M   'P 1'
#
loop_
_entity.id
_entity.type
_entity.pdbx_description
1 polymer ?
#
loop_
_entity_poly.entity_id
_entity_poly.type
_entity_poly.pdbx_seq_one_letter_code
_entity_poly.pdbx_strand_id
1 'polypeptide(L)'
;MPDGKGRVNEAGLDFYKRLINTLNEQHITPMLTLYHWELPQQLEDEGGWLNRDTAYYFAEYAERVFREFSAEVPYWITQNEPWVASRLGYGEGVHAPGKKVEPFPDRRSPLATFPRSCDRAIARDEANRATNGHRLKP
;
A
#
# COMPACT_ATOMS: atom_id res chain seq x y z
N MET A 1 11.92 1.36 -7.46
CA MET A 1 11.99 0.60 -8.73
C MET A 1 11.37 1.48 -9.80
N PRO A 2 12.12 1.95 -10.81
CA PRO A 2 11.64 3.01 -11.73
C PRO A 2 10.33 2.65 -12.46
N ASP A 3 10.24 1.39 -12.87
CA ASP A 3 9.12 0.86 -13.66
C ASP A 3 8.05 0.21 -12.77
N GLY A 4 8.19 0.33 -11.44
CA GLY A 4 7.36 -0.35 -10.45
C GLY A 4 7.62 -1.84 -10.27
N LYS A 5 8.46 -2.46 -11.11
CA LYS A 5 8.82 -3.89 -11.05
C LYS A 5 10.30 -4.14 -11.41
N GLY A 6 10.83 -5.25 -10.91
CA GLY A 6 12.18 -5.73 -11.19
C GLY A 6 13.31 -4.78 -10.75
N ARG A 7 13.85 -4.01 -11.70
CA ARG A 7 15.15 -3.33 -11.53
C ARG A 7 15.10 -2.27 -10.42
N VAL A 8 16.08 -2.32 -9.54
CA VAL A 8 16.32 -1.33 -8.49
C VAL A 8 17.13 -0.17 -9.05
N ASN A 9 16.83 1.04 -8.58
CA ASN A 9 17.65 2.22 -8.85
C ASN A 9 18.55 2.47 -7.64
N GLU A 10 19.79 1.98 -7.70
CA GLU A 10 20.77 2.10 -6.61
C GLU A 10 21.00 3.56 -6.19
N ALA A 11 21.09 4.48 -7.15
CA ALA A 11 21.24 5.90 -6.85
C ALA A 11 20.06 6.48 -6.04
N GLY A 12 18.86 5.92 -6.22
CA GLY A 12 17.68 6.25 -5.43
C GLY A 12 17.79 5.73 -4.01
N LEU A 13 18.23 4.49 -3.82
CA LEU A 13 18.48 3.93 -2.48
C LEU A 13 19.56 4.71 -1.73
N ASP A 14 20.66 5.02 -2.41
CA ASP A 14 21.77 5.79 -1.85
C ASP A 14 21.33 7.19 -1.37
N PHE A 15 20.40 7.82 -2.09
CA PHE A 15 19.81 9.08 -1.65
C PHE A 15 19.08 8.92 -0.30
N TYR A 16 18.17 7.95 -0.19
CA TYR A 16 17.43 7.73 1.06
C TYR A 16 18.33 7.27 2.19
N LYS A 17 19.36 6.46 1.90
CA LYS A 17 20.37 6.06 2.88
C LYS A 17 21.09 7.26 3.49
N ARG A 18 21.56 8.19 2.66
CA ARG A 18 22.19 9.43 3.14
C ARG A 18 21.20 10.26 3.95
N LEU A 19 19.97 10.40 3.48
CA LEU A 19 18.93 11.16 4.18
C LEU A 19 18.64 10.57 5.58
N ILE A 20 18.42 9.26 5.68
CA ILE A 20 18.14 8.55 6.93
C ILE A 20 19.34 8.68 7.89
N ASN A 21 20.56 8.48 7.40
CA ASN A 21 21.76 8.67 8.21
C ASN A 21 21.87 10.09 8.75
N THR A 22 21.65 11.11 7.92
CA THR A 22 21.67 12.50 8.36
C THR A 22 20.58 12.79 9.40
N LEU A 23 19.36 12.25 9.24
CA LEU A 23 18.30 12.39 10.26
C LEU A 23 18.74 11.79 11.60
N ASN A 24 19.30 10.57 11.58
CA ASN A 24 19.78 9.89 12.77
C ASN A 24 20.97 10.63 13.44
N GLU A 25 21.93 11.13 12.66
CA GLU A 25 23.04 11.96 13.14
C GLU A 25 22.56 13.25 13.81
N GLN A 26 21.43 13.80 13.35
CA GLN A 26 20.78 14.98 13.94
C GLN A 26 19.77 14.63 15.04
N HIS A 27 19.72 13.36 15.48
CA HIS A 27 18.78 12.87 16.50
C HIS A 27 17.29 13.06 16.14
N ILE A 28 16.96 13.01 14.84
CA ILE A 28 15.59 13.04 14.33
C ILE A 28 15.19 11.62 13.94
N THR A 29 14.19 11.05 14.62
CA THR A 29 13.73 9.68 14.33
C THR A 29 13.03 9.61 12.97
N PRO A 30 13.52 8.82 12.01
CA PRO A 30 12.88 8.67 10.71
C PRO A 30 11.60 7.84 10.79
N MET A 31 10.59 8.24 10.02
CA MET A 31 9.36 7.49 9.78
C MET A 31 9.10 7.45 8.27
N LEU A 32 9.09 6.26 7.68
CA LEU A 32 8.99 6.10 6.24
C LEU A 32 7.57 5.73 5.81
N THR A 33 7.05 6.49 4.85
CA THR A 33 5.83 6.15 4.11
C THR A 33 6.22 5.52 2.77
N LEU A 34 5.81 4.28 2.53
CA LEU A 34 6.19 3.53 1.32
C LEU A 34 5.48 4.01 0.06
N TYR A 35 4.21 4.43 0.18
CA TYR A 35 3.40 4.92 -0.92
C TYR A 35 2.63 6.18 -0.53
N HIS A 36 2.85 7.28 -1.26
CA HIS A 36 2.18 8.56 -1.05
C HIS A 36 1.54 9.07 -2.36
N TRP A 37 0.89 8.15 -3.06
CA TRP A 37 0.11 8.38 -4.29
C TRP A 37 0.92 8.41 -5.59
N GLU A 38 2.23 8.20 -5.54
CA GLU A 38 3.12 8.19 -6.70
C GLU A 38 3.25 6.77 -7.28
N LEU A 39 2.18 6.24 -7.87
CA LEU A 39 2.27 4.98 -8.59
C LEU A 39 3.15 5.17 -9.84
N PRO A 40 4.15 4.30 -10.10
CA PRO A 40 4.91 4.34 -11.34
C PRO A 40 3.98 4.28 -12.56
N GLN A 41 4.16 5.22 -13.51
CA GLN A 41 3.27 5.37 -14.66
C GLN A 41 3.10 4.07 -15.44
N GLN A 42 4.16 3.27 -15.58
CA GLN A 42 4.10 2.00 -16.26
C GLN A 42 3.10 1.01 -15.61
N LEU A 43 2.99 1.00 -14.28
CA LEU A 43 1.98 0.18 -13.61
C LEU A 43 0.56 0.73 -13.85
N GLU A 44 0.40 2.06 -13.93
CA GLU A 44 -0.88 2.68 -14.27
C GLU A 44 -1.33 2.34 -15.71
N ASP A 45 -0.39 2.34 -16.66
CA ASP A 45 -0.61 1.93 -18.05
C ASP A 45 -1.03 0.45 -18.15
N GLU A 46 -0.54 -0.39 -17.22
CA GLU A 46 -0.90 -1.80 -17.05
C GLU A 46 -2.18 -2.02 -16.21
N GLY A 47 -2.93 -0.94 -15.90
CA GLY A 47 -4.22 -0.99 -15.20
C GLY A 47 -4.21 -0.42 -13.78
N GLY A 48 -3.05 -0.04 -13.26
CA GLY A 48 -2.90 0.65 -11.98
C GLY A 48 -3.36 -0.18 -10.79
N TRP A 49 -3.93 0.48 -9.78
CA TRP A 49 -4.50 -0.20 -8.61
C TRP A 49 -5.73 -1.06 -8.91
N LEU A 50 -6.31 -0.95 -10.12
CA LEU A 50 -7.37 -1.86 -10.56
C LEU A 50 -6.81 -3.20 -11.04
N ASN A 51 -5.53 -3.26 -11.40
CA ASN A 51 -4.83 -4.51 -11.66
C ASN A 51 -4.37 -5.13 -10.34
N ARG A 52 -4.78 -6.37 -10.06
CA ARG A 52 -4.43 -7.10 -8.84
C ARG A 52 -2.92 -7.28 -8.69
N ASP A 53 -2.20 -7.42 -9.81
CA ASP A 53 -0.75 -7.64 -9.79
C ASP A 53 0.02 -6.46 -9.19
N THR A 54 -0.54 -5.24 -9.26
CA THR A 54 0.00 -4.04 -8.62
C THR A 54 0.21 -4.22 -7.12
N ALA A 55 -0.66 -4.96 -6.43
CA ALA A 55 -0.49 -5.24 -5.01
C ALA A 55 0.73 -6.14 -4.73
N TYR A 56 1.04 -7.08 -5.63
CA TYR A 56 2.21 -7.95 -5.51
C TYR A 56 3.51 -7.20 -5.87
N TYR A 57 3.50 -6.35 -6.90
CA TYR A 57 4.63 -5.49 -7.21
C TYR A 57 4.92 -4.49 -6.08
N PHE A 58 3.87 -3.94 -5.46
CA PHE A 58 4.03 -3.11 -4.27
C PHE A 58 4.64 -3.89 -3.10
N ALA A 59 4.25 -5.15 -2.89
CA ALA A 59 4.85 -6.00 -1.85
C ALA A 59 6.35 -6.28 -2.11
N GLU A 60 6.74 -6.53 -3.36
CA GLU A 60 8.16 -6.69 -3.73
C GLU A 60 8.96 -5.40 -3.44
N TYR A 61 8.42 -4.25 -3.85
CA TYR A 61 9.01 -2.95 -3.54
C TYR A 61 9.14 -2.73 -2.02
N ALA A 62 8.07 -2.99 -1.26
CA ALA A 62 8.05 -2.83 0.19
C ALA A 62 9.08 -3.74 0.87
N GLU A 63 9.19 -5.00 0.45
CA GLU A 63 10.19 -5.93 0.98
C GLU A 63 11.61 -5.43 0.72
N ARG A 64 11.89 -4.92 -0.48
CA ARG A 64 13.21 -4.39 -0.84
C ARG A 64 13.59 -3.18 0.01
N VAL A 65 12.69 -2.19 0.14
CA VAL A 65 12.93 -0.99 0.95
C VAL A 65 13.08 -1.35 2.43
N PHE A 66 12.25 -2.26 2.93
CA PHE A 66 12.31 -2.73 4.31
C PHE A 66 13.66 -3.41 4.60
N ARG A 67 14.11 -4.33 3.73
CA ARG A 67 15.40 -5.02 3.90
C ARG A 67 16.59 -4.04 3.96
N GLU A 68 16.54 -2.94 3.21
CA GLU A 68 17.63 -1.96 3.20
C GLU A 68 17.63 -1.08 4.46
N PHE A 69 16.46 -0.65 4.94
CA PHE A 69 16.38 0.41 5.96
C PHE A 69 15.80 0.01 7.31
N SER A 70 15.34 -1.24 7.51
CA SER A 70 14.69 -1.68 8.76
C SER A 70 15.56 -1.58 10.00
N ALA A 71 16.89 -1.60 9.85
CA ALA A 71 17.81 -1.45 10.98
C ALA A 71 17.86 -0.02 11.53
N GLU A 72 17.60 0.98 10.69
CA GLU A 72 17.74 2.41 11.00
C GLU A 72 16.39 3.12 11.15
N VAL A 73 15.30 2.51 10.67
CA VAL A 73 13.96 3.08 10.63
C VAL A 73 12.99 2.29 11.51
N PRO A 74 12.55 2.86 12.65
CA PRO A 74 11.65 2.16 13.56
C PRO A 74 10.17 2.23 13.17
N TYR A 75 9.76 3.24 12.38
CA TYR A 75 8.35 3.51 12.09
C TYR A 75 8.04 3.50 10.59
N TRP A 76 6.94 2.82 10.23
CA TRP A 76 6.60 2.52 8.85
C TRP A 76 5.10 2.77 8.59
N ILE A 77 4.82 3.39 7.45
CA ILE A 77 3.48 3.58 6.91
C ILE A 77 3.45 2.92 5.54
N THR A 78 2.54 1.98 5.31
CA THR A 78 2.45 1.30 4.01
C THR A 78 1.85 2.22 2.95
N GLN A 79 0.68 2.78 3.21
CA GLN A 79 -0.03 3.67 2.29
C GLN A 79 -0.51 4.91 3.04
N ASN A 80 -0.18 6.09 2.50
CA ASN A 80 -0.82 7.33 2.92
C ASN A 80 -2.25 7.41 2.37
N GLU A 81 -3.23 7.66 3.26
CA GLU A 81 -4.62 7.95 2.91
C GLU A 81 -5.18 7.10 1.75
N PRO A 82 -5.26 5.76 1.89
CA PRO A 82 -5.67 4.87 0.80
C PRO A 82 -7.08 5.16 0.28
N TRP A 83 -7.95 5.76 1.10
CA TRP A 83 -9.25 6.24 0.65
C TRP A 83 -9.11 7.35 -0.39
N VAL A 84 -8.20 8.31 -0.19
CA VAL A 84 -7.96 9.39 -1.15
C VAL A 84 -7.40 8.83 -2.46
N ALA A 85 -6.38 7.98 -2.38
CA ALA A 85 -5.77 7.36 -3.57
C ALA A 85 -6.78 6.54 -4.39
N SER A 86 -7.64 5.75 -3.72
CA SER A 86 -8.67 4.95 -4.39
C SER A 86 -9.86 5.79 -4.87
N ARG A 87 -10.50 6.55 -3.98
CA ARG A 87 -11.73 7.28 -4.29
C ARG A 87 -11.47 8.48 -5.18
N LEU A 88 -10.51 9.34 -4.84
CA LEU A 88 -10.26 10.55 -5.63
C LEU A 88 -9.49 10.25 -6.92
N GLY A 89 -8.68 9.17 -6.93
CA GLY A 89 -7.94 8.73 -8.11
C GLY A 89 -8.75 7.92 -9.12
N TYR A 90 -9.56 6.95 -8.64
CA TYR A 90 -10.30 6.02 -9.50
C TYR A 90 -11.82 6.21 -9.47
N GLY A 91 -12.38 6.85 -8.45
CA GLY A 91 -13.83 7.08 -8.35
C GLY A 91 -14.29 8.45 -8.85
N GLU A 92 -13.74 9.53 -8.29
CA GLU A 92 -14.10 10.91 -8.63
C GLU A 92 -13.22 11.51 -9.74
N GLY A 93 -12.01 10.95 -9.92
CA GLY A 93 -11.06 11.36 -10.93
C GLY A 93 -10.50 12.77 -10.74
N VAL A 94 -10.50 13.29 -9.50
CA VAL A 94 -9.94 14.62 -9.17
C VAL A 94 -8.45 14.56 -8.84
N HIS A 95 -7.94 13.40 -8.44
CA HIS A 95 -6.52 13.11 -8.30
C HIS A 95 -6.07 12.15 -9.41
N ALA A 96 -4.75 12.05 -9.64
CA ALA A 96 -4.20 11.01 -10.51
C ALA A 96 -4.68 9.61 -10.05
N PRO A 97 -4.99 8.69 -10.97
CA PRO A 97 -4.86 8.81 -12.44
C PRO A 97 -6.02 9.51 -13.15
N GLY A 98 -6.96 10.12 -12.43
CA GLY A 98 -8.09 10.85 -13.02
C GLY A 98 -9.18 9.94 -13.59
N LYS A 99 -9.23 8.68 -13.14
CA LYS A 99 -10.19 7.68 -13.60
C LYS A 99 -11.51 7.81 -12.86
N LYS A 100 -12.59 7.43 -13.54
CA LYS A 100 -13.96 7.28 -12.99
C LYS A 100 -14.46 5.89 -13.35
N VAL A 101 -14.11 4.91 -12.53
CA VAL A 101 -14.56 3.53 -12.71
C VAL A 101 -15.87 3.31 -11.96
N GLU A 102 -16.80 2.66 -12.63
CA GLU A 102 -18.09 2.24 -12.06
C GLU A 102 -18.08 0.72 -11.76
N PRO A 103 -18.76 0.26 -10.70
CA PRO A 103 -19.46 1.06 -9.69
C PRO A 103 -18.49 1.57 -8.61
N PHE A 104 -18.31 2.90 -8.50
CA PHE A 104 -17.81 3.51 -7.28
C PHE A 104 -19.02 4.14 -6.58
N PRO A 105 -19.42 3.68 -5.39
CA PRO A 105 -20.62 4.20 -4.75
C PRO A 105 -20.54 5.72 -4.60
N ASP A 106 -21.53 6.43 -5.17
CA ASP A 106 -21.68 7.88 -5.04
C ASP A 106 -21.77 8.24 -3.56
N ARG A 107 -20.99 9.24 -3.11
CA ARG A 107 -21.02 9.76 -1.74
C ARG A 107 -22.42 10.22 -1.33
N ARG A 108 -23.27 10.61 -2.28
CA ARG A 108 -24.68 10.99 -2.07
C ARG A 108 -25.64 9.80 -2.05
N SER A 109 -25.17 8.61 -2.37
CA SER A 109 -25.96 7.40 -2.24
C SER A 109 -26.19 7.09 -0.76
N PRO A 110 -27.44 6.86 -0.32
CA PRO A 110 -27.72 6.37 1.03
C PRO A 110 -27.07 5.00 1.33
N LEU A 111 -26.52 4.33 0.32
CA LEU A 111 -25.77 3.08 0.43
C LEU A 111 -24.25 3.29 0.61
N ALA A 112 -23.74 4.53 0.61
CA ALA A 112 -22.33 4.85 0.80
C ALA A 112 -21.86 4.83 2.27
N THR A 113 -22.74 4.41 3.19
CA THR A 113 -22.35 4.05 4.55
C THR A 113 -21.44 2.82 4.47
N PHE A 114 -20.18 2.99 4.87
CA PHE A 114 -19.14 1.96 5.02
C PHE A 114 -19.76 0.56 5.14
N PRO A 115 -19.58 -0.36 4.17
CA PRO A 115 -20.13 -1.68 4.34
C PRO A 115 -19.40 -2.29 5.54
N ARG A 116 -20.15 -2.71 6.57
CA ARG A 116 -19.68 -3.55 7.69
C ARG A 116 -19.16 -4.92 7.23
N SER A 117 -18.77 -5.04 5.95
CA SER A 117 -18.27 -6.25 5.31
C SER A 117 -16.81 -6.53 5.66
N CYS A 118 -15.99 -5.50 5.96
CA CYS A 118 -14.64 -5.72 6.46
C CYS A 118 -14.65 -6.41 7.83
N ASP A 119 -15.55 -5.99 8.74
CA ASP A 119 -15.73 -6.66 10.03
C ASP A 119 -16.21 -8.10 9.87
N ARG A 120 -17.08 -8.37 8.88
CA ARG A 120 -17.60 -9.72 8.65
C ARG A 120 -16.60 -10.66 7.98
N ALA A 121 -15.72 -10.15 7.12
CA ALA A 121 -14.69 -10.95 6.46
C ALA A 121 -13.57 -11.34 7.44
N ILE A 122 -13.16 -10.40 8.31
CA ILE A 122 -12.19 -10.66 9.38
C ILE A 122 -12.78 -11.63 10.42
N ALA A 123 -14.03 -11.40 10.86
CA ALA A 123 -14.70 -12.31 11.80
C ALA A 123 -14.95 -13.72 11.22
N ARG A 124 -15.13 -13.86 9.90
CA ARG A 124 -15.26 -15.17 9.25
C ARG A 124 -13.94 -15.94 9.19
N ASP A 125 -12.83 -15.25 8.96
CA ASP A 125 -11.51 -15.88 8.92
C ASP A 125 -11.07 -16.32 10.34
N GLU A 126 -11.38 -15.51 11.36
CA GLU A 126 -11.14 -15.85 12.77
C GLU A 126 -12.02 -17.04 13.24
N ALA A 127 -13.31 -17.06 12.86
CA ALA A 127 -14.21 -18.18 13.17
C ALA A 127 -13.81 -19.49 12.48
N ASN A 128 -13.29 -19.42 11.25
CA ASN A 128 -12.79 -20.60 10.51
C ASN A 128 -11.46 -21.13 11.08
N ARG A 129 -10.59 -20.26 11.63
CA ARG A 129 -9.38 -20.69 12.35
C ARG A 129 -9.69 -21.32 13.71
N ALA A 130 -10.68 -20.80 14.43
CA ALA A 130 -11.13 -21.36 15.70
C ALA A 130 -11.79 -22.75 15.56
N THR A 131 -12.47 -23.01 14.44
CA THR A 131 -13.16 -24.29 14.19
C THR A 131 -12.24 -25.39 13.63
N ASN A 132 -11.13 -25.04 12.96
CA ASN A 132 -10.17 -26.01 12.41
C ASN A 132 -8.95 -26.30 13.32
N GLY A 133 -8.86 -25.66 14.50
CA GLY A 133 -7.72 -25.79 15.44
C GLY A 133 -7.71 -27.03 16.35
N HIS A 134 -8.66 -27.96 16.24
CA HIS A 134 -8.68 -29.20 17.03
C HIS A 134 -8.80 -30.44 16.15
N ARG A 135 -7.69 -30.76 15.47
CA ARG A 135 -7.36 -32.15 15.08
C ARG A 135 -5.87 -32.38 15.31
N LEU A 136 -5.49 -32.52 16.57
CA LEU A 136 -4.33 -33.33 16.91
C LEU A 136 -4.73 -34.78 16.60
N LYS A 137 -4.10 -35.37 15.59
CA LYS A 137 -4.21 -36.81 15.30
C LYS A 137 -3.43 -37.61 16.36
N PRO A 138 -3.86 -38.85 16.65
CA PRO A 138 -3.26 -39.70 17.68
C PRO A 138 -1.80 -40.08 17.36
#